data_AF-A0A962DN99-F1
#
_entry.id   AF-A0A962DN99-F1
#
_cell.length_a   1.000
_cell.length_b   1.000
_cell.length_c   1.000
_cell.angle_alpha   90.00
_cell.angle_beta   90.00
_cell.angle_gamma   90.00
#
_symmetry.space_group_name_H-M   'P 1'
#
loop_
_entity.id
_entity.type
_entity.pdbx_description
1 polymer ?
#
loop_
_entity_poly.entity_id
_entity_poly.type
_entity_poly.pdbx_seq_one_letter_code
_entity_poly.pdbx_strand_id
1 'polypeptide(L)'
;MRATDMQQGKGLWALRGLILAGILLGAPFSGFAQHEHDDAAGGALLLDHGAKWATDAPLRRGMEQIRNLVAAPQAAVAAGAAPNPADSRQLAGEIRHQVDELIRNCKLEPEADAVLHVLIAGMLQGAAALAGESPSTDGLSRIQHALDQYPQYFAHPGWEAGGIAAPAALAAQFQQELAGKLQAAMQAGGPVNAIAVCRDEAPAIASRLSRRSGWQVKRVGTRVRNPLTGMPDAWE
;
A
#
# COMPACT_ATOMS: atom_id res chain seq x y z
N MET A 1 52.42 26.05 -21.22
CA MET A 1 52.03 26.09 -22.64
C MET A 1 50.81 26.99 -22.78
N ARG A 2 51.00 28.10 -23.51
CA ARG A 2 50.06 29.00 -24.20
C ARG A 2 48.66 29.27 -23.62
N ALA A 3 48.50 30.50 -23.18
CA ALA A 3 47.26 31.27 -23.31
C ALA A 3 46.98 31.59 -24.79
N THR A 4 45.70 31.51 -25.15
CA THR A 4 45.03 32.08 -26.34
C THR A 4 43.57 32.23 -25.88
N ASP A 5 43.06 33.41 -25.54
CA ASP A 5 42.73 34.58 -26.37
C ASP A 5 41.74 34.26 -27.52
N MET A 6 40.84 35.23 -27.73
CA MET A 6 39.91 35.48 -28.84
C MET A 6 38.54 34.80 -28.78
N GLN A 7 37.40 35.47 -29.01
CA GLN A 7 37.11 36.88 -29.31
C GLN A 7 35.58 37.01 -29.34
N GLN A 8 35.00 37.87 -28.50
CA GLN A 8 33.61 38.32 -28.64
C GLN A 8 33.58 39.50 -29.63
N GLY A 9 32.87 39.34 -30.74
CA GLY A 9 32.69 40.36 -31.79
C GLY A 9 31.22 40.70 -31.98
N LYS A 10 30.92 41.99 -31.83
CA LYS A 10 29.60 42.62 -31.86
C LYS A 10 29.16 42.96 -33.29
N GLY A 11 27.86 42.85 -33.54
CA GLY A 11 27.04 44.00 -33.98
C GLY A 11 26.86 44.29 -35.46
N LEU A 12 25.58 44.21 -35.89
CA LEU A 12 24.85 44.94 -36.95
C LEU A 12 25.47 44.81 -38.37
N TRP A 13 24.74 44.80 -39.48
CA TRP A 13 24.24 45.89 -40.33
C TRP A 13 23.25 45.21 -41.32
N ALA A 14 21.95 45.41 -41.19
CA ALA A 14 21.15 46.37 -41.96
C ALA A 14 20.63 45.88 -43.33
N LEU A 15 19.29 46.02 -43.48
CA LEU A 15 18.51 46.47 -44.63
C LEU A 15 17.86 45.48 -45.63
N ARG A 16 16.53 45.70 -45.76
CA ARG A 16 15.58 45.44 -46.87
C ARG A 16 15.05 43.99 -46.94
N GLY A 17 13.77 43.68 -46.76
CA GLY A 17 12.55 44.44 -46.93
C GLY A 17 11.70 43.77 -48.02
N LEU A 18 10.75 42.91 -47.65
CA LEU A 18 9.53 42.66 -48.42
C LEU A 18 8.49 41.98 -47.53
N ILE A 19 7.34 42.64 -47.39
CA ILE A 19 6.14 42.12 -46.75
C ILE A 19 5.49 41.15 -47.73
N LEU A 20 5.32 39.89 -47.33
CA LEU A 20 4.32 39.00 -47.92
C LEU A 20 3.40 38.53 -46.79
N ALA A 21 2.16 39.02 -46.84
CA ALA A 21 1.06 38.52 -46.04
C ALA A 21 0.73 37.09 -46.52
N GLY A 22 1.02 36.09 -45.69
CA GLY A 22 0.60 34.71 -45.87
C GLY A 22 -0.17 34.28 -44.62
N ILE A 23 -1.47 34.13 -44.79
CA ILE A 23 -2.44 33.73 -43.76
C ILE A 23 -1.97 32.48 -43.01
N LEU A 24 -1.93 32.58 -41.68
CA LEU A 24 -1.68 31.49 -40.75
C LEU A 24 -2.80 30.44 -40.88
N LEU A 25 -2.55 29.36 -41.61
CA LEU A 25 -3.21 28.09 -41.28
C LEU A 25 -2.47 27.52 -40.08
N GLY A 26 -3.01 27.77 -38.89
CA GLY A 26 -2.61 27.07 -37.68
C GLY A 26 -2.78 25.57 -37.91
N ALA A 27 -1.68 24.83 -37.82
CA ALA A 27 -1.75 23.41 -37.57
C ALA A 27 -2.54 23.20 -36.26
N PRO A 28 -3.49 22.27 -36.18
CA PRO A 28 -3.95 21.82 -34.88
C PRO A 28 -2.77 21.11 -34.23
N PHE A 29 -2.11 21.81 -33.31
CA PHE A 29 -1.47 21.14 -32.19
C PHE A 29 -2.59 20.41 -31.45
N SER A 30 -2.77 19.12 -31.74
CA SER A 30 -3.52 18.26 -30.84
C SER A 30 -2.80 18.31 -29.50
N GLY A 31 -3.43 19.01 -28.56
CA GLY A 31 -2.96 19.12 -27.18
C GLY A 31 -2.75 17.72 -26.61
N PHE A 32 -1.65 17.59 -25.89
CA PHE A 32 -1.43 16.50 -24.97
C PHE A 32 -2.54 16.48 -23.90
N ALA A 33 -2.88 15.25 -23.48
CA ALA A 33 -3.73 14.88 -22.36
C ALA A 33 -5.26 15.00 -22.56
N GLN A 34 -5.84 14.03 -23.29
CA GLN A 34 -7.07 13.43 -22.78
C GLN A 34 -6.69 12.51 -21.62
N HIS A 35 -6.85 13.01 -20.40
CA HIS A 35 -7.00 12.18 -19.22
C HIS A 35 -8.45 12.35 -18.74
N GLU A 36 -9.38 11.88 -19.56
CA GLU A 36 -10.78 11.70 -19.16
C GLU A 36 -10.85 10.46 -18.27
N HIS A 37 -11.04 10.68 -16.98
CA HIS A 37 -11.62 9.70 -16.04
C HIS A 37 -12.85 10.35 -15.40
N ASP A 38 -13.75 10.88 -16.21
CA ASP A 38 -15.10 11.20 -15.75
C ASP A 38 -15.92 9.90 -15.83
N ASP A 39 -15.98 9.24 -14.68
CA ASP A 39 -17.18 8.59 -14.11
C ASP A 39 -16.73 7.81 -12.86
N ALA A 40 -16.19 8.53 -11.88
CA ALA A 40 -16.31 8.06 -10.52
C ALA A 40 -17.80 8.16 -10.17
N ALA A 41 -18.45 7.03 -9.92
CA ALA A 41 -19.72 7.01 -9.20
C ALA A 41 -19.50 7.75 -7.86
N GLY A 42 -19.76 9.05 -7.87
CA GLY A 42 -19.35 10.01 -6.86
C GLY A 42 -20.30 9.99 -5.68
N GLY A 43 -20.32 8.88 -4.94
CA GLY A 43 -20.83 8.91 -3.58
C GLY A 43 -19.84 9.64 -2.67
N ALA A 44 -20.36 10.36 -1.68
CA ALA A 44 -19.52 10.88 -0.60
C ALA A 44 -19.24 9.75 0.41
N LEU A 45 -18.01 9.68 0.93
CA LEU A 45 -17.74 8.85 2.10
C LEU A 45 -18.35 9.54 3.33
N LEU A 46 -19.38 8.91 3.90
CA LEU A 46 -20.18 9.48 4.99
C LEU A 46 -20.24 8.49 6.15
N LEU A 47 -20.24 9.02 7.37
CA LEU A 47 -20.49 8.26 8.60
C LEU A 47 -22.00 8.14 8.85
N ASP A 48 -22.40 7.09 9.55
CA ASP A 48 -23.76 6.90 10.05
C ASP A 48 -23.98 7.84 11.25
N HIS A 49 -24.43 9.08 10.98
CA HIS A 49 -24.68 10.09 12.01
C HIS A 49 -23.47 10.32 12.95
N GLY A 50 -22.25 10.19 12.41
CA GLY A 50 -20.98 10.30 13.16
C GLY A 50 -20.43 8.98 13.70
N ALA A 51 -21.16 7.87 13.54
CA ALA A 51 -20.69 6.52 13.83
C ALA A 51 -20.21 5.77 12.57
N LYS A 52 -19.41 4.73 12.75
CA LYS A 52 -19.01 3.83 11.65
C LYS A 52 -20.14 2.86 11.32
N TRP A 53 -20.34 2.59 10.04
CA TRP A 53 -21.29 1.60 9.54
C TRP A 53 -20.98 0.20 10.05
N ALA A 54 -21.99 -0.55 10.45
CA ALA A 54 -21.83 -1.97 10.75
C ALA A 54 -21.39 -2.77 9.52
N THR A 55 -20.66 -3.86 9.74
CA THR A 55 -20.24 -4.76 8.66
C THR A 55 -20.94 -6.11 8.76
N ASP A 56 -21.15 -6.76 7.62
CA ASP A 56 -21.59 -8.15 7.57
C ASP A 56 -20.40 -9.11 7.30
N ALA A 57 -20.65 -10.41 7.34
CA ALA A 57 -19.59 -11.40 7.14
C ALA A 57 -18.99 -11.41 5.72
N PRO A 58 -19.79 -11.30 4.63
CA PRO A 58 -19.27 -11.14 3.27
C PRO A 58 -18.35 -9.95 3.08
N LEU A 59 -18.75 -8.74 3.53
CA LEU A 59 -17.92 -7.54 3.46
C LEU A 59 -16.60 -7.75 4.20
N ARG A 60 -16.66 -8.26 5.44
CA ARG A 60 -15.44 -8.48 6.22
C ARG A 60 -14.47 -9.42 5.49
N ARG A 61 -14.96 -10.56 5.02
CA ARG A 61 -14.13 -11.54 4.31
C ARG A 61 -13.52 -10.97 3.03
N GLY A 62 -14.32 -10.29 2.21
CA GLY A 62 -13.85 -9.72 0.94
C GLY A 62 -12.77 -8.67 1.15
N MET A 63 -12.97 -7.76 2.11
CA MET A 63 -11.99 -6.72 2.42
C MET A 63 -10.69 -7.29 3.00
N GLU A 64 -10.78 -8.32 3.85
CA GLU A 64 -9.60 -9.04 4.34
C GLU A 64 -8.82 -9.71 3.20
N GLN A 65 -9.53 -10.37 2.28
CA GLN A 65 -8.92 -11.03 1.13
C GLN A 65 -8.24 -10.01 0.20
N ILE A 66 -8.88 -8.88 -0.11
CA ILE A 66 -8.28 -7.83 -0.94
C ILE A 66 -7.04 -7.24 -0.26
N ARG A 67 -7.12 -6.90 1.04
CA ARG A 67 -5.95 -6.47 1.81
C ARG A 67 -4.82 -7.48 1.77
N ASN A 68 -5.14 -8.77 1.84
CA ASN A 68 -4.14 -9.82 1.80
C ASN A 68 -3.45 -9.93 0.43
N LEU A 69 -4.21 -9.79 -0.65
CA LEU A 69 -3.71 -9.86 -2.03
C LEU A 69 -2.69 -8.74 -2.33
N VAL A 70 -2.90 -7.55 -1.78
CA VAL A 70 -2.08 -6.37 -2.13
C VAL A 70 -0.84 -6.17 -1.25
N ALA A 71 -0.76 -6.78 -0.08
CA ALA A 71 0.30 -6.48 0.89
C ALA A 71 1.71 -6.81 0.38
N ALA A 72 1.92 -7.99 -0.20
CA ALA A 72 3.23 -8.36 -0.73
C ALA A 72 3.63 -7.55 -1.99
N PRO A 73 2.74 -7.36 -2.99
CA PRO A 73 2.99 -6.45 -4.11
C PRO A 73 3.34 -5.02 -3.67
N GLN A 74 2.63 -4.47 -2.68
CA GLN A 74 2.92 -3.14 -2.13
C GLN A 74 4.28 -3.08 -1.44
N ALA A 75 4.62 -4.09 -0.63
CA ALA A 75 5.91 -4.15 0.03
C ALA A 75 7.06 -4.20 -0.99
N ALA A 76 6.89 -4.96 -2.07
CA ALA A 76 7.87 -5.02 -3.16
C ALA A 76 8.05 -3.66 -3.85
N VAL A 77 6.96 -2.97 -4.17
CA VAL A 77 7.01 -1.62 -4.76
C VAL A 77 7.62 -0.59 -3.81
N ALA A 78 7.30 -0.66 -2.51
CA ALA A 78 7.91 0.20 -1.50
C ALA A 78 9.42 -0.03 -1.36
N ALA A 79 9.88 -1.26 -1.62
CA ALA A 79 11.30 -1.62 -1.69
C ALA A 79 11.97 -1.28 -3.04
N GLY A 80 11.26 -0.63 -3.97
CA GLY A 80 11.78 -0.19 -5.26
C GLY A 80 11.65 -1.19 -6.40
N ALA A 81 10.93 -2.30 -6.21
CA ALA A 81 10.67 -3.25 -7.30
C ALA A 81 9.66 -2.66 -8.31
N ALA A 82 9.92 -2.86 -9.60
CA ALA A 82 8.96 -2.53 -10.65
C ALA A 82 7.85 -3.60 -10.71
N PRO A 83 6.56 -3.21 -10.90
CA PRO A 83 5.47 -4.18 -11.09
C PRO A 83 5.69 -5.04 -12.34
N ASN A 84 5.56 -6.36 -12.20
CA ASN A 84 5.58 -7.27 -13.35
C ASN A 84 4.21 -7.23 -14.08
N PRO A 85 4.14 -7.07 -15.42
CA PRO A 85 2.87 -7.00 -16.14
C PRO A 85 1.99 -8.26 -16.10
N ALA A 86 2.57 -9.45 -16.01
CA ALA A 86 1.78 -10.68 -15.87
C ALA A 86 1.19 -10.77 -14.45
N ASP A 87 2.01 -10.56 -13.42
CA ASP A 87 1.59 -10.61 -12.03
C ASP A 87 0.57 -9.51 -11.71
N SER A 88 0.75 -8.31 -12.27
CA SER A 88 -0.17 -7.18 -12.09
C SER A 88 -1.55 -7.47 -12.70
N ARG A 89 -1.60 -8.11 -13.87
CA ARG A 89 -2.85 -8.55 -14.50
C ARG A 89 -3.54 -9.65 -13.71
N GLN A 90 -2.77 -10.61 -13.18
CA GLN A 90 -3.31 -11.65 -12.31
C GLN A 90 -3.91 -11.03 -11.04
N LEU A 91 -3.16 -10.19 -10.33
CA LEU A 91 -3.61 -9.50 -9.13
C LEU A 91 -4.89 -8.69 -9.39
N ALA A 92 -4.93 -7.95 -10.50
CA ALA A 92 -6.13 -7.20 -10.90
C ALA A 92 -7.33 -8.11 -11.14
N GLY A 93 -7.13 -9.29 -11.72
CA GLY A 93 -8.18 -10.31 -11.89
C GLY A 93 -8.70 -10.85 -10.55
N GLU A 94 -7.80 -11.15 -9.62
CA GLU A 94 -8.15 -11.63 -8.29
C GLU A 94 -8.92 -10.58 -7.48
N ILE A 95 -8.52 -9.31 -7.55
CA ILE A 95 -9.24 -8.19 -6.89
C ILE A 95 -10.66 -8.07 -7.47
N ARG A 96 -10.81 -8.05 -8.80
CA ARG A 96 -12.15 -8.01 -9.43
C ARG A 96 -13.02 -9.16 -8.99
N HIS A 97 -12.47 -10.37 -8.95
CA HIS A 97 -13.19 -11.54 -8.45
C HIS A 97 -13.63 -11.38 -6.98
N GLN A 98 -12.78 -10.85 -6.10
CA GLN A 98 -13.19 -10.62 -4.69
C GLN A 98 -14.28 -9.57 -4.57
N VAL A 99 -14.22 -8.49 -5.37
CA VAL A 99 -15.27 -7.47 -5.41
C VAL A 99 -16.59 -8.07 -5.90
N ASP A 100 -16.54 -8.88 -6.96
CA ASP A 100 -17.70 -9.57 -7.52
C ASP A 100 -18.35 -10.51 -6.49
N GLU A 101 -17.55 -11.29 -5.76
CA GLU A 101 -18.03 -12.16 -4.68
C GLU A 101 -18.61 -11.37 -3.51
N LEU A 102 -18.02 -10.22 -3.19
CA LEU A 102 -18.54 -9.33 -2.16
C LEU A 102 -19.93 -8.84 -2.56
N ILE A 103 -20.08 -8.24 -3.75
CA ILE A 103 -21.34 -7.67 -4.23
C ILE A 103 -22.45 -8.72 -4.26
N ARG A 104 -22.16 -9.93 -4.75
CA ARG A 104 -23.14 -11.02 -4.83
C ARG A 104 -23.69 -11.46 -3.48
N ASN A 105 -22.89 -11.36 -2.41
CA ASN A 105 -23.20 -11.95 -1.11
C ASN A 105 -23.53 -10.91 -0.03
N CYS A 106 -23.24 -9.63 -0.28
CA CYS A 106 -23.39 -8.52 0.67
C CYS A 106 -24.86 -8.32 1.08
N LYS A 107 -25.07 -7.96 2.35
CA LYS A 107 -26.37 -7.72 2.99
C LYS A 107 -26.34 -6.45 3.84
N LEU A 108 -25.59 -5.45 3.40
CA LEU A 108 -25.57 -4.15 4.04
C LEU A 108 -26.90 -3.42 3.86
N GLU A 109 -27.15 -2.48 4.76
CA GLU A 109 -28.21 -1.49 4.57
C GLU A 109 -27.90 -0.61 3.36
N PRO A 110 -28.91 -0.09 2.63
CA PRO A 110 -28.71 0.64 1.38
C PRO A 110 -27.73 1.83 1.50
N GLU A 111 -27.75 2.55 2.61
CA GLU A 111 -26.90 3.70 2.86
C GLU A 111 -25.43 3.28 3.11
N ALA A 112 -25.22 2.21 3.86
CA ALA A 112 -23.89 1.62 4.06
C ALA A 112 -23.32 1.09 2.73
N ASP A 113 -24.16 0.46 1.91
CA ASP A 113 -23.79 -0.04 0.59
C ASP A 113 -23.40 1.09 -0.37
N ALA A 114 -24.12 2.22 -0.36
CA ALA A 114 -23.77 3.41 -1.15
C ALA A 114 -22.39 3.98 -0.76
N VAL A 115 -22.05 4.01 0.53
CA VAL A 115 -20.71 4.43 1.00
C VAL A 115 -19.64 3.41 0.59
N LEU A 116 -19.94 2.11 0.68
CA LEU A 116 -19.02 1.05 0.28
C LEU A 116 -18.67 1.13 -1.22
N HIS A 117 -19.65 1.46 -2.05
CA HIS A 117 -19.47 1.58 -3.50
C HIS A 117 -18.38 2.60 -3.89
N VAL A 118 -18.20 3.67 -3.12
CA VAL A 118 -17.13 4.66 -3.35
C VAL A 118 -15.75 4.03 -3.17
N LEU A 119 -15.57 3.23 -2.11
CA LEU A 119 -14.33 2.52 -1.85
C LEU A 119 -14.07 1.45 -2.91
N ILE A 120 -15.11 0.69 -3.29
CA ILE A 120 -15.04 -0.34 -4.34
C ILE A 120 -14.65 0.28 -5.69
N ALA A 121 -15.21 1.44 -6.05
CA ALA A 121 -14.84 2.16 -7.26
C ALA A 121 -13.34 2.50 -7.28
N GLY A 122 -12.80 3.02 -6.17
CA GLY A 122 -11.37 3.28 -6.04
C GLY A 122 -10.50 2.02 -6.20
N MET A 123 -10.91 0.90 -5.59
CA MET A 123 -10.22 -0.39 -5.74
C MET A 123 -10.26 -0.91 -7.19
N LEU A 124 -11.41 -0.83 -7.85
CA LEU A 124 -11.56 -1.29 -9.24
C LEU A 124 -10.79 -0.39 -10.23
N GLN A 125 -10.75 0.92 -10.00
CA GLN A 125 -9.91 1.84 -10.79
C GLN A 125 -8.42 1.52 -10.63
N GLY A 126 -7.96 1.24 -9.41
CA GLY A 126 -6.58 0.80 -9.19
C GLY A 126 -6.28 -0.57 -9.85
N ALA A 127 -7.22 -1.52 -9.79
CA ALA A 127 -7.10 -2.79 -10.50
C ALA A 127 -7.09 -2.62 -12.03
N ALA A 128 -7.84 -1.66 -12.58
CA ALA A 128 -7.77 -1.31 -14.00
C ALA A 128 -6.38 -0.75 -14.37
N ALA A 129 -5.81 0.13 -13.56
CA ALA A 129 -4.46 0.66 -13.77
C ALA A 129 -3.39 -0.44 -13.73
N LEU A 130 -3.53 -1.44 -12.85
CA LEU A 130 -2.63 -2.60 -12.80
C LEU A 130 -2.75 -3.53 -14.01
N ALA A 131 -3.94 -3.62 -14.61
CA ALA A 131 -4.19 -4.48 -15.75
C ALA A 131 -3.77 -3.86 -17.10
N GLY A 132 -3.40 -2.58 -17.12
CA GLY A 132 -2.98 -1.85 -18.32
C GLY A 132 -1.66 -2.37 -18.91
N GLU A 133 -1.35 -1.92 -20.13
CA GLU A 133 -0.14 -2.34 -20.86
C GLU A 133 1.17 -1.94 -20.16
N SER A 134 1.13 -0.87 -19.38
CA SER A 134 2.22 -0.41 -18.52
C SER A 134 1.71 -0.28 -17.09
N PRO A 135 1.78 -1.34 -16.26
CA PRO A 135 1.30 -1.29 -14.89
C PRO A 135 2.08 -0.24 -14.09
N SER A 136 1.37 0.76 -13.56
CA SER A 136 1.96 1.80 -12.73
C SER A 136 1.87 1.44 -11.24
N THR A 137 2.79 1.97 -10.45
CA THR A 137 2.72 1.93 -8.98
C THR A 137 1.50 2.67 -8.42
N ASP A 138 0.90 3.57 -9.23
CA ASP A 138 -0.33 4.29 -8.89
C ASP A 138 -1.52 3.32 -8.70
N GLY A 139 -1.56 2.21 -9.43
CA GLY A 139 -2.63 1.22 -9.30
C GLY A 139 -2.69 0.61 -7.89
N LEU A 140 -1.54 0.16 -7.38
CA LEU A 140 -1.41 -0.34 -6.00
C LEU A 140 -1.66 0.77 -4.96
N SER A 141 -1.18 1.99 -5.21
CA SER A 141 -1.39 3.13 -4.32
C SER A 141 -2.88 3.49 -4.19
N ARG A 142 -3.64 3.47 -5.29
CA ARG A 142 -5.10 3.70 -5.29
C ARG A 142 -5.86 2.64 -4.51
N ILE A 143 -5.51 1.37 -4.70
CA ILE A 143 -6.12 0.27 -3.93
C ILE A 143 -5.80 0.43 -2.45
N GLN A 144 -4.54 0.76 -2.10
CA GLN A 144 -4.15 0.97 -0.70
C GLN A 144 -4.93 2.11 -0.07
N HIS A 145 -5.08 3.23 -0.79
CA HIS A 145 -5.83 4.38 -0.29
C HIS A 145 -7.27 4.01 0.08
N ALA A 146 -7.96 3.23 -0.77
CA ALA A 146 -9.31 2.75 -0.46
C ALA A 146 -9.34 1.83 0.78
N LEU A 147 -8.33 0.96 0.94
CA LEU A 147 -8.19 0.09 2.11
C LEU A 147 -7.88 0.87 3.40
N ASP A 148 -7.12 1.97 3.31
CA ASP A 148 -6.82 2.87 4.43
C ASP A 148 -8.03 3.72 4.84
N GLN A 149 -8.91 4.03 3.90
CA GLN A 149 -10.16 4.75 4.17
C GLN A 149 -11.23 3.84 4.80
N TYR A 150 -11.30 2.58 4.40
CA TYR A 150 -12.31 1.63 4.88
C TYR A 150 -12.54 1.62 6.40
N PRO A 151 -11.52 1.50 7.27
CA PRO A 151 -11.74 1.47 8.72
C PRO A 151 -12.21 2.79 9.31
N GLN A 152 -12.12 3.90 8.57
CA GLN A 152 -12.65 5.19 9.00
C GLN A 152 -14.17 5.21 8.93
N TYR A 153 -14.76 4.46 7.99
CA TYR A 153 -16.20 4.47 7.71
C TYR A 153 -16.91 3.18 8.15
N PHE A 154 -16.22 2.03 8.20
CA PHE A 154 -16.81 0.74 8.53
C PHE A 154 -16.24 0.14 9.82
N ALA A 155 -17.13 -0.33 10.68
CA ALA A 155 -16.81 -1.07 11.89
C ALA A 155 -16.51 -2.54 11.53
N HIS A 156 -15.24 -2.83 11.31
CA HIS A 156 -14.74 -4.16 11.03
C HIS A 156 -13.89 -4.66 12.20
N PRO A 157 -14.45 -5.51 13.10
CA PRO A 157 -13.70 -6.07 14.22
C PRO A 157 -12.47 -6.85 13.73
N GLY A 158 -11.29 -6.48 14.20
CA GLY A 158 -10.04 -7.10 13.75
C GLY A 158 -9.39 -6.41 12.54
N TRP A 159 -9.99 -5.37 11.95
CA TRP A 159 -9.33 -4.65 10.85
C TRP A 159 -8.04 -3.95 11.30
N GLU A 160 -8.12 -3.15 12.36
CA GLU A 160 -6.96 -2.51 12.99
C GLU A 160 -6.15 -3.46 13.89
N ALA A 161 -6.77 -4.57 14.31
CA ALA A 161 -6.21 -5.50 15.28
C ALA A 161 -5.66 -6.82 14.69
N GLY A 162 -5.83 -7.10 13.40
CA GLY A 162 -5.38 -8.38 12.84
C GLY A 162 -5.93 -8.84 11.48
N GLY A 163 -5.68 -8.12 10.39
CA GLY A 163 -5.51 -8.80 9.09
C GLY A 163 -4.34 -8.19 8.35
N ILE A 164 -3.53 -9.07 7.76
CA ILE A 164 -2.06 -8.98 7.74
C ILE A 164 -1.54 -7.87 8.65
N ALA A 165 -1.48 -8.15 9.96
CA ALA A 165 -1.12 -7.13 10.94
C ALA A 165 0.09 -6.35 10.42
N ALA A 166 -0.10 -5.04 10.26
CA ALA A 166 0.95 -4.15 9.80
C ALA A 166 2.21 -4.47 10.62
N PRO A 167 3.42 -4.41 10.04
CA PRO A 167 4.64 -4.80 10.75
C PRO A 167 4.75 -4.20 12.15
N ALA A 168 4.28 -2.95 12.33
CA ALA A 168 4.18 -2.28 13.63
C ALA A 168 3.22 -2.97 14.63
N ALA A 169 2.05 -3.44 14.18
CA ALA A 169 1.09 -4.16 15.01
C ALA A 169 1.61 -5.55 15.40
N LEU A 170 2.28 -6.27 14.49
CA LEU A 170 2.95 -7.53 14.83
C LEU A 170 4.09 -7.34 15.82
N ALA A 171 4.89 -6.28 15.64
CA ALA A 171 5.94 -5.93 16.59
C ALA A 171 5.35 -5.59 17.97
N ALA A 172 4.23 -4.85 18.02
CA ALA A 172 3.54 -4.53 19.27
C ALA A 172 2.97 -5.80 19.95
N GLN A 173 2.32 -6.69 19.19
CA GLN A 173 1.83 -7.96 19.70
C GLN A 173 2.96 -8.84 20.24
N PHE A 174 4.05 -8.98 19.47
CA PHE A 174 5.24 -9.71 19.90
C PHE A 174 5.79 -9.16 21.21
N GLN A 175 5.92 -7.83 21.30
CA GLN A 175 6.43 -7.14 22.48
C GLN A 175 5.52 -7.34 23.70
N GLN A 176 4.19 -7.24 23.53
CA GLN A 176 3.22 -7.44 24.62
C GLN A 176 3.25 -8.87 25.16
N GLU A 177 3.21 -9.88 24.29
CA GLU A 177 3.24 -11.28 24.70
C GLU A 177 4.57 -11.64 25.38
N LEU A 178 5.69 -11.16 24.83
CA LEU A 178 7.02 -11.40 25.40
C LEU A 178 7.19 -10.71 26.75
N ALA A 179 6.76 -9.44 26.87
CA ALA A 179 6.82 -8.69 28.11
C ALA A 179 6.02 -9.37 29.23
N GLY A 180 4.82 -9.87 28.92
CA GLY A 180 4.01 -10.63 29.87
C GLY A 180 4.71 -11.88 30.39
N LYS A 181 5.31 -12.68 29.49
CA LYS A 181 6.10 -13.86 29.90
C LYS A 181 7.33 -13.50 30.71
N LEU A 182 8.03 -12.42 30.33
CA LEU A 182 9.22 -11.95 31.04
C LEU A 182 8.87 -11.50 32.46
N GLN A 183 7.80 -10.73 32.62
CA GLN A 183 7.33 -10.26 33.92
C GLN A 183 6.92 -11.42 34.83
N ALA A 184 6.21 -12.41 34.30
CA ALA A 184 5.87 -13.62 35.04
C ALA A 184 7.11 -14.40 35.49
N ALA A 185 8.10 -14.59 34.62
CA ALA A 185 9.35 -15.28 34.94
C ALA A 185 10.17 -14.53 36.01
N MET A 186 10.22 -13.20 35.92
CA MET A 186 10.87 -12.35 36.92
C MET A 186 10.20 -12.46 38.29
N GLN A 187 8.87 -12.51 38.35
CA GLN A 187 8.14 -12.70 39.61
C GLN A 187 8.38 -14.09 40.21
N ALA A 188 8.48 -15.12 39.37
CA ALA A 188 8.63 -16.51 39.81
C ALA A 188 10.04 -16.85 40.32
N GLY A 189 11.10 -16.26 39.76
CA GLY A 189 12.47 -16.61 40.15
C GLY A 189 13.54 -15.60 39.72
N GLY A 190 13.14 -14.36 39.51
CA GLY A 190 14.06 -13.26 39.23
C GLY A 190 14.75 -13.35 37.86
N PRO A 191 15.88 -12.62 37.70
CA PRO A 191 16.55 -12.45 36.40
C PRO A 191 17.08 -13.74 35.77
N VAL A 192 17.35 -14.79 36.54
CA VAL A 192 17.84 -16.07 36.01
C VAL A 192 16.74 -16.77 35.20
N ASN A 193 15.50 -16.74 35.68
CA ASN A 193 14.37 -17.33 34.96
C ASN A 193 14.01 -16.56 33.67
N ALA A 194 14.26 -15.25 33.65
CA ALA A 194 14.07 -14.43 32.45
C ALA A 194 14.95 -14.86 31.27
N ILE A 195 16.10 -15.50 31.52
CA ILE A 195 16.98 -16.00 30.46
C ILE A 195 16.28 -17.09 29.63
N ALA A 196 15.52 -17.99 30.28
CA ALA A 196 14.77 -19.04 29.60
C ALA A 196 13.68 -18.45 28.69
N VAL A 197 13.00 -17.38 29.12
CA VAL A 197 12.02 -16.66 28.28
C VAL A 197 12.69 -16.11 27.02
N CYS A 198 13.84 -15.47 27.17
CA CYS A 198 14.55 -14.91 26.02
C CYS A 198 15.09 -15.96 25.05
N ARG A 199 15.40 -17.16 25.54
CA ARG A 199 15.95 -18.29 24.77
C ARG A 199 14.87 -19.12 24.07
N ASP A 200 13.79 -19.46 24.77
CA ASP A 200 12.82 -20.46 24.31
C ASP A 200 11.50 -19.82 23.88
N GLU A 201 10.97 -18.93 24.71
CA GLU A 201 9.64 -18.34 24.50
C GLU A 201 9.65 -17.27 23.42
N ALA A 202 10.69 -16.42 23.37
CA ALA A 202 10.79 -15.38 22.36
C ALA A 202 10.84 -15.96 20.93
N PRO A 203 11.69 -16.96 20.60
CA PRO A 203 11.64 -17.59 19.28
C PRO A 203 10.31 -18.29 19.00
N ALA A 204 9.67 -18.89 20.01
CA ALA A 204 8.38 -19.57 19.83
C ALA A 204 7.24 -18.60 19.48
N ILE A 205 7.16 -17.46 20.17
CA ILE A 205 6.19 -16.39 19.87
C ILE A 205 6.45 -15.84 18.46
N ALA A 206 7.69 -15.46 18.16
CA ALA A 206 8.10 -14.94 16.85
C ALA A 206 7.73 -15.91 15.71
N SER A 207 8.03 -17.21 15.88
CA SER A 207 7.69 -18.25 14.91
C SER A 207 6.18 -18.40 14.72
N ARG A 208 5.41 -18.35 15.81
CA ARG A 208 3.95 -18.45 15.75
C ARG A 208 3.34 -17.26 15.02
N LEU A 209 3.76 -16.04 15.36
CA LEU A 209 3.29 -14.82 14.72
C LEU A 209 3.68 -14.79 13.24
N SER A 210 4.90 -15.23 12.92
CA SER A 210 5.35 -15.30 11.53
C SER A 210 4.48 -16.23 10.69
N ARG A 211 4.23 -17.46 11.19
CA ARG A 211 3.39 -18.44 10.49
C ARG A 211 1.94 -17.98 10.33
N ARG A 212 1.39 -17.26 11.31
CA ARG A 212 -0.02 -16.81 11.29
C ARG A 212 -0.24 -15.59 10.41
N SER A 213 0.75 -14.70 10.35
CA SER A 213 0.62 -13.43 9.64
C SER A 213 1.18 -13.45 8.22
N GLY A 214 2.07 -14.39 7.91
CA GLY A 214 2.81 -14.39 6.64
C GLY A 214 4.01 -13.44 6.62
N TRP A 215 4.13 -12.53 7.60
CA TRP A 215 5.33 -11.70 7.78
C TRP A 215 6.42 -12.47 8.52
N GLN A 216 7.69 -12.10 8.29
CA GLN A 216 8.77 -12.58 9.13
C GLN A 216 8.91 -11.67 10.37
N VAL A 217 8.68 -12.23 11.55
CA VAL A 217 8.95 -11.57 12.84
C VAL A 217 10.24 -12.14 13.41
N LYS A 218 11.27 -11.31 13.53
CA LYS A 218 12.58 -11.66 14.13
C LYS A 218 12.95 -10.65 15.21
N ARG A 219 13.72 -11.07 16.22
CA ARG A 219 14.37 -10.14 17.16
C ARG A 219 15.86 -10.11 16.85
N VAL A 220 16.32 -8.99 16.30
CA VAL A 220 17.74 -8.74 16.06
C VAL A 220 18.27 -7.73 17.07
N GLY A 221 19.59 -7.59 17.11
CA GLY A 221 20.24 -6.49 17.79
C GLY A 221 21.66 -6.36 17.28
N THR A 222 22.30 -5.23 17.59
CA THR A 222 23.69 -4.93 17.15
C THR A 222 24.72 -5.94 17.64
N ARG A 223 24.41 -6.70 18.70
CA ARG A 223 25.14 -7.92 19.08
C ARG A 223 24.28 -9.14 18.82
N VAL A 224 24.65 -9.92 17.81
CA VAL A 224 24.00 -11.19 17.46
C VAL A 224 24.15 -12.19 18.61
N ARG A 225 23.01 -12.58 19.21
CA ARG A 225 22.98 -13.59 20.29
C ARG A 225 22.74 -15.00 19.76
N ASN A 226 21.99 -15.12 18.67
CA ASN A 226 21.72 -16.39 18.01
C ASN A 226 21.46 -16.16 16.51
N PRO A 227 22.41 -16.53 15.63
CA PRO A 227 22.31 -16.29 14.19
C PRO A 227 21.17 -17.05 13.51
N LEU A 228 20.70 -18.16 14.09
CA LEU A 228 19.60 -18.96 13.52
C LEU A 228 18.23 -18.29 13.71
N THR A 229 18.09 -17.41 14.69
CA THR A 229 16.82 -16.75 15.03
C THR A 229 16.78 -15.27 14.65
N GLY A 230 17.89 -14.72 14.17
CA GLY A 230 17.97 -13.34 13.74
C GLY A 230 19.41 -12.91 13.45
N MET A 231 19.63 -12.42 12.23
CA MET A 231 20.78 -11.61 11.86
C MET A 231 20.31 -10.23 11.40
N PRO A 232 21.05 -9.16 11.75
CA PRO A 232 20.85 -7.84 11.16
C PRO A 232 21.05 -7.93 9.65
N ASP A 233 20.21 -7.20 8.90
CA ASP A 233 20.35 -7.03 7.46
C ASP A 233 20.93 -5.64 7.15
N ALA A 234 20.75 -5.13 5.92
CA ALA A 234 21.35 -3.87 5.50
C ALA A 234 20.78 -2.60 6.17
N TRP A 235 19.62 -2.68 6.84
CA TRP A 235 18.98 -1.54 7.48
C TRP A 235 19.08 -1.54 9.02
N GLU A 236 19.54 -2.66 9.61
CA GLU A 236 19.71 -2.90 11.07
C GLU A 236 21.17 -2.74 11.52
#